data_AF-A0A2N1N3S0-F1
#
_entry.id   AF-A0A2N1N3S0-F1
#
_cell.length_a   1.000
_cell.length_b   1.000
_cell.length_c   1.000
_cell.angle_alpha   90.00
_cell.angle_beta   90.00
_cell.angle_gamma   90.00
#
_symmetry.space_group_name_H-M   'P 1'
#
loop_
_entity.id
_entity.type
_entity.pdbx_description
1 polymer ?
#
loop_
_entity_poly.entity_id
_entity_poly.type
_entity_poly.pdbx_seq_one_letter_code
_entity_poly.pdbx_strand_id
1 'polypeptide(L)'
;MTGCVCGRTCRWPEGCFEHWKAKPRISCKVCGKPTSSEPSLCRKYASGYYVTHYINRLQDKANADDLIQMKIDELLLELLANKTKEAGEQKHEFEKQLEERILEGSHETLLKQEKNNIKYTNEIYDDFGLFN
;
A
#
# COMPACT_ATOMS: atom_id res chain seq x y z
N MET A 1 45.41 27.82 3.02
CA MET A 1 46.47 28.66 3.64
C MET A 1 45.88 30.00 4.05
N THR A 2 45.80 30.25 5.35
CA THR A 2 45.07 31.36 6.00
C THR A 2 45.96 32.55 6.39
N GLY A 3 47.12 32.72 5.73
CA GLY A 3 47.98 33.89 5.88
C GLY A 3 47.52 35.13 5.10
N CYS A 4 46.74 34.95 4.02
CA CYS A 4 46.34 36.05 3.13
C CYS A 4 45.31 37.02 3.71
N VAL A 5 44.58 36.67 4.77
CA VAL A 5 43.54 37.57 5.32
C VAL A 5 44.15 38.87 5.84
N CYS A 6 45.38 38.82 6.35
CA CYS A 6 46.05 39.96 6.97
C CYS A 6 46.93 40.75 5.99
N GLY A 7 47.30 40.16 4.84
CA GLY A 7 48.31 40.70 3.92
C GLY A 7 49.72 40.89 4.54
N ARG A 8 49.95 40.37 5.75
CA ARG A 8 51.22 40.45 6.49
C ARG A 8 51.92 39.10 6.49
N THR A 9 53.25 39.11 6.56
CA THR A 9 54.07 37.91 6.76
C THR A 9 53.81 37.33 8.15
N CYS A 10 52.76 36.51 8.27
CA CYS A 10 52.51 35.79 9.50
C CYS A 10 53.53 34.66 9.65
N ARG A 11 54.11 34.53 10.85
CA ARG A 11 55.16 33.54 11.16
C ARG A 11 54.61 32.11 11.32
N TRP A 12 53.28 31.96 11.37
CA TRP A 12 52.58 30.70 11.63
C TRP A 12 51.84 30.26 10.36
N PRO A 13 51.94 28.98 9.94
CA PRO A 13 51.27 28.48 8.75
C PRO A 13 49.73 28.46 8.87
N GLU A 14 49.19 28.44 10.10
CA GLU A 14 47.75 28.44 10.39
C GLU A 14 47.08 29.82 10.25
N GLY A 15 47.87 30.90 10.19
CA GLY A 15 47.38 32.29 10.20
C GLY A 15 47.66 32.99 11.54
N CYS A 16 47.42 34.30 11.61
CA CYS A 16 47.72 35.04 12.84
C CYS A 16 46.72 34.71 13.96
N PHE A 17 47.10 35.00 15.21
CA PHE A 17 46.25 34.76 16.38
C PHE A 17 44.86 35.39 16.30
N GLU A 18 44.70 36.50 15.57
CA GLU A 18 43.38 37.12 15.35
C GLU A 18 42.54 36.36 14.30
N HIS A 19 43.19 35.70 13.34
CA HIS A 19 42.55 35.12 12.16
C HIS A 19 42.60 33.59 12.07
N TRP A 20 43.34 32.90 12.93
CA TRP A 20 43.48 31.43 12.94
C TRP A 20 42.14 30.66 13.09
N LYS A 21 41.12 31.29 13.67
CA LYS A 21 39.75 30.73 13.78
C LYS A 21 38.75 31.33 12.78
N ALA A 22 39.19 32.23 11.91
CA ALA A 22 38.30 32.86 10.95
C ALA A 22 37.90 31.86 9.86
N LYS A 23 36.60 31.63 9.69
CA LYS A 23 36.10 30.83 8.56
C LYS A 23 36.43 31.54 7.24
N PRO A 24 36.98 30.84 6.24
CA PRO A 24 37.21 31.42 4.92
C PRO A 24 35.89 31.90 4.34
N ARG A 25 35.87 33.14 3.84
CA ARG A 25 34.68 33.69 3.20
C ARG A 25 34.66 33.29 1.73
N ILE A 26 33.57 32.68 1.30
CA ILE A 26 33.30 32.34 -0.09
C ILE A 26 32.56 33.49 -0.77
N SER A 27 32.72 33.68 -2.07
CA SER A 27 32.00 34.75 -2.79
C SER A 27 30.52 34.40 -2.95
N CYS A 28 29.64 35.39 -2.76
CA CYS A 28 28.22 35.24 -3.04
C CYS A 28 27.99 34.95 -4.52
N LYS A 29 27.23 33.90 -4.86
CA LYS A 29 26.93 33.53 -6.25
C LYS A 29 26.19 34.61 -7.05
N VAL A 30 25.40 35.44 -6.37
CA VAL A 30 24.56 36.47 -7.02
C VAL A 30 25.28 37.81 -7.16
N CYS A 31 26.05 38.22 -6.14
CA CYS A 31 26.64 39.57 -6.11
C CYS A 31 28.14 39.61 -5.84
N GLY A 32 28.83 38.48 -5.80
CA GLY A 32 30.27 38.38 -5.59
C GLY A 32 30.77 38.72 -4.18
N LYS A 33 29.93 39.36 -3.34
CA LYS A 33 30.34 39.78 -1.99
C LYS A 33 30.76 38.60 -1.12
N PRO A 34 31.85 38.70 -0.34
CA PRO A 34 32.30 37.62 0.53
C PRO A 34 31.23 37.31 1.57
N THR A 35 30.88 36.04 1.69
CA THR A 35 29.88 35.51 2.61
C THR A 35 30.43 34.31 3.37
N SER A 36 29.92 34.12 4.58
CA SER A 36 30.20 32.95 5.41
C SER A 36 29.07 31.93 5.38
N SER A 37 28.03 32.17 4.58
CA SER A 37 26.90 31.26 4.48
C SER A 37 27.26 30.08 3.58
N GLU A 38 26.87 28.89 4.01
CA GLU A 38 27.07 27.63 3.29
C GLU A 38 26.46 27.60 1.87
N PRO A 39 25.26 28.17 1.60
CA PRO A 39 24.74 28.23 0.22
C PRO A 39 25.51 29.19 -0.70
N SER A 40 26.59 29.82 -0.22
CA SER A 40 27.33 30.85 -0.96
C SER A 40 26.42 32.03 -1.33
N LEU A 41 25.51 32.42 -0.43
CA LEU A 41 24.56 33.52 -0.63
C LEU A 41 24.69 34.55 0.50
N CYS A 42 24.93 35.81 0.16
CA CYS A 42 24.97 36.84 1.20
C CYS A 42 23.60 36.98 1.88
N ARG A 43 23.57 37.62 3.06
CA ARG A 43 22.36 37.78 3.88
C ARG A 43 21.14 38.29 3.08
N LYS A 44 21.37 39.14 2.08
CA LYS A 44 20.32 39.67 1.18
C LYS A 44 19.60 38.58 0.36
N TYR A 45 20.33 37.54 -0.09
CA TYR A 45 19.81 36.50 -0.96
C TYR A 45 19.57 35.17 -0.23
N ALA A 46 20.10 35.02 0.98
CA ALA A 46 19.96 33.79 1.76
C ALA A 46 18.52 33.53 2.21
N SER A 47 17.72 34.56 2.49
CA SER A 47 16.33 34.39 2.97
C SER A 47 15.46 33.62 1.97
N GLY A 48 15.46 34.03 0.70
CA GLY A 48 14.67 33.36 -0.35
C GLY A 48 15.09 31.91 -0.57
N TYR A 49 16.39 31.61 -0.46
CA TYR A 49 16.91 30.24 -0.54
C TYR A 49 16.32 29.34 0.55
N TYR A 50 16.37 29.78 1.81
CA TYR A 50 15.88 28.96 2.93
C TYR A 50 14.36 28.81 2.92
N VAL A 51 13.62 29.84 2.51
CA VAL A 51 12.16 29.76 2.36
C VAL A 51 11.79 28.75 1.27
N THR A 52 12.40 28.85 0.09
CA THR A 52 12.14 27.91 -1.02
C THR A 52 12.51 26.48 -0.63
N HIS A 53 13.68 26.29 0.00
CA HIS A 53 14.13 24.98 0.48
C HIS A 53 13.23 24.41 1.59
N TYR A 54 12.56 25.25 2.37
CA TYR A 54 11.58 24.80 3.35
C TYR A 54 10.28 24.35 2.69
N ILE A 55 9.75 25.14 1.75
CA ILE A 55 8.52 24.82 1.00
C ILE A 55 8.69 23.51 0.22
N ASN A 56 9.80 23.35 -0.50
CA ASN A 56 10.07 22.13 -1.27
C ASN A 56 10.09 20.90 -0.35
N ARG A 57 10.73 20.99 0.82
CA ARG A 57 10.72 19.90 1.80
C ARG A 57 9.32 19.56 2.33
N LEU A 58 8.41 20.53 2.40
CA LEU A 58 7.02 20.25 2.77
C LEU A 58 6.26 19.56 1.63
N GLN A 59 6.49 20.00 0.39
CA GLN A 59 5.88 19.37 -0.79
C GLN A 59 6.37 17.94 -0.99
N ASP A 60 7.68 17.69 -0.85
CA ASP A 60 8.26 16.35 -0.96
C ASP A 60 7.65 15.37 0.05
N LYS A 61 7.35 15.87 1.27
CA LYS A 61 6.67 15.07 2.30
C LYS A 61 5.21 14.80 1.94
N ALA A 62 4.47 15.82 1.53
CA ALA A 62 3.07 15.65 1.12
C ALA A 62 2.95 14.66 -0.05
N ASN A 63 3.83 14.76 -1.04
CA ASN A 63 3.88 13.84 -2.19
C ASN A 63 4.19 12.39 -1.77
N ALA A 64 5.04 12.20 -0.75
CA ALA A 64 5.33 10.88 -0.21
C ALA A 64 4.10 10.29 0.51
N ASP A 65 3.39 11.12 1.29
CA ASP A 65 2.16 10.72 1.97
C ASP A 65 1.04 10.38 0.97
N ASP A 66 0.88 11.17 -0.10
CA ASP A 66 -0.08 10.92 -1.18
C ASP A 66 0.23 9.59 -1.90
N LEU A 67 1.51 9.29 -2.16
CA LEU A 67 1.94 8.02 -2.75
C LEU A 67 1.60 6.82 -1.85
N ILE A 68 1.80 6.97 -0.54
CA ILE A 68 1.44 5.94 0.44
C ILE A 68 -0.08 5.73 0.42
N GLN A 69 -0.85 6.82 0.43
CA GLN A 69 -2.31 6.77 0.43
C GLN A 69 -2.86 6.08 -0.82
N MET A 70 -2.35 6.42 -2.02
CA MET A 70 -2.75 5.75 -3.27
C MET A 70 -2.50 4.23 -3.22
N LYS A 71 -1.39 3.80 -2.62
CA LYS A 71 -1.04 2.38 -2.51
C LYS A 71 -1.90 1.64 -1.49
N ILE A 72 -2.31 2.32 -0.42
CA ILE A 72 -3.31 1.81 0.53
C ILE A 72 -4.65 1.61 -0.19
N ASP A 73 -5.09 2.59 -0.96
CA ASP A 73 -6.37 2.53 -1.68
C ASP A 73 -6.36 1.41 -2.75
N GLU A 74 -5.25 1.22 -3.46
CA GLU A 74 -5.04 0.11 -4.41
C GLU A 74 -5.17 -1.25 -3.72
N LEU A 75 -4.47 -1.46 -2.59
CA LEU A 75 -4.54 -2.70 -1.83
C LEU A 75 -5.95 -2.95 -1.25
N LEU A 76 -6.65 -1.89 -0.81
CA LEU A 76 -8.02 -2.00 -0.35
C LEU A 76 -8.96 -2.45 -1.47
N LEU A 77 -8.79 -1.94 -2.69
CA LEU A 77 -9.57 -2.37 -3.86
C LEU A 77 -9.32 -3.84 -4.19
N GLU A 78 -8.06 -4.30 -4.17
CA GLU A 78 -7.72 -5.70 -4.41
C GLU A 78 -8.33 -6.64 -3.36
N LEU A 79 -8.24 -6.28 -2.08
CA LEU A 79 -8.83 -7.06 -0.98
C LEU A 79 -10.35 -7.17 -1.09
N LEU A 80 -11.03 -6.08 -1.47
CA LEU A 80 -12.47 -6.10 -1.70
C LEU A 80 -12.86 -6.98 -2.89
N ALA A 81 -12.08 -6.93 -3.98
CA ALA A 81 -12.30 -7.77 -5.15
C ALA A 81 -12.13 -9.27 -4.83
N ASN A 82 -11.15 -9.63 -4.02
CA ASN A 82 -10.94 -11.04 -3.64
C ASN A 82 -12.04 -11.54 -2.70
N LYS A 83 -12.44 -10.74 -1.71
CA LYS A 83 -13.53 -11.09 -0.79
C LYS A 83 -14.87 -11.34 -1.51
N THR A 84 -15.16 -10.57 -2.57
CA THR A 84 -16.39 -10.76 -3.36
C THR A 84 -16.35 -12.03 -4.22
N LYS A 85 -15.18 -12.39 -4.76
CA LYS A 85 -14.97 -13.66 -5.47
C LYS A 85 -15.15 -14.85 -4.54
N GLU A 86 -14.49 -14.84 -3.38
CA GLU A 86 -14.60 -15.91 -2.38
C GLU A 86 -16.05 -16.10 -1.91
N ALA A 87 -16.79 -15.02 -1.66
CA ALA A 87 -18.20 -15.09 -1.28
C ALA A 87 -19.08 -15.66 -2.40
N GLY A 88 -18.78 -15.34 -3.67
CA GLY A 88 -19.48 -15.88 -4.83
C GLY A 88 -19.22 -17.38 -5.02
N GLU A 89 -17.96 -17.79 -4.89
CA GLU A 89 -17.54 -19.19 -4.99
C GLU A 89 -18.14 -20.05 -3.87
N GLN A 90 -18.09 -19.58 -2.63
CA GLN A 90 -18.72 -20.27 -1.50
C GLN A 90 -20.24 -20.41 -1.67
N LYS A 91 -20.91 -19.36 -2.17
CA LYS A 91 -22.34 -19.40 -2.43
C LYS A 91 -22.68 -20.42 -3.52
N HIS A 92 -21.95 -20.42 -4.61
CA HIS A 92 -22.15 -21.36 -5.72
C HIS A 92 -21.91 -22.81 -5.29
N GLU A 93 -20.87 -23.07 -4.49
CA GLU A 93 -20.60 -24.39 -3.95
C GLU A 93 -21.71 -24.86 -2.99
N PHE A 94 -22.23 -23.97 -2.15
CA PHE A 94 -23.35 -24.29 -1.26
C PHE A 94 -24.64 -24.58 -2.03
N GLU A 95 -24.94 -23.80 -3.09
CA GLU A 95 -26.10 -24.04 -3.96
C GLU A 95 -26.01 -25.41 -4.65
N LYS A 96 -24.83 -25.77 -5.18
CA LYS A 96 -24.60 -27.07 -5.81
C LYS A 96 -24.81 -28.23 -4.82
N GLN A 97 -24.29 -28.12 -3.60
CA GLN A 97 -24.49 -29.13 -2.55
C GLN A 97 -25.94 -29.25 -2.08
N LEU A 98 -26.72 -28.16 -2.18
CA LEU A 98 -28.14 -28.16 -1.83
C LEU A 98 -28.97 -28.86 -2.91
N GLU A 99 -28.71 -28.57 -4.19
CA GLU A 99 -29.37 -29.22 -5.32
C GLU A 99 -29.15 -30.73 -5.32
N GLU A 100 -27.92 -31.18 -5.07
CA GLU A 100 -27.55 -32.59 -5.02
C GLU A 100 -28.30 -33.33 -3.89
N ARG A 101 -28.38 -32.72 -2.69
CA ARG A 101 -29.16 -33.26 -1.56
C ARG A 101 -30.66 -33.34 -1.83
N ILE A 102 -31.24 -32.36 -2.54
CA ILE A 102 -32.66 -32.39 -2.93
C ILE A 102 -32.92 -33.55 -3.90
N LEU A 103 -32.03 -33.72 -4.89
CA LEU A 103 -32.10 -34.80 -5.87
C LEU A 103 -32.02 -36.19 -5.20
N GLU A 104 -31.04 -36.40 -4.32
CA GLU A 104 -30.90 -37.66 -3.56
C GLU A 104 -32.14 -37.96 -2.70
N GLY A 105 -32.65 -36.96 -1.97
CA GLY A 105 -33.86 -37.11 -1.15
C GLY A 105 -35.10 -37.43 -1.97
N SER A 106 -35.21 -36.87 -3.17
CA SER A 106 -36.32 -37.18 -4.08
C SER A 106 -36.21 -38.58 -4.69
N HIS A 107 -35.00 -39.06 -5.01
CA HIS A 107 -34.78 -40.43 -5.48
C HIS A 107 -35.11 -41.47 -4.40
N GLU A 108 -34.74 -41.21 -3.14
CA GLU A 108 -35.12 -42.07 -2.02
C GLU A 108 -36.64 -42.17 -1.81
N THR A 109 -37.35 -41.05 -1.95
CA THR A 109 -38.81 -41.03 -1.74
C THR A 109 -39.55 -41.78 -2.84
N LEU A 110 -39.10 -41.65 -4.10
CA LEU A 110 -39.62 -42.44 -5.23
C LEU A 110 -39.39 -43.94 -5.03
N LEU A 111 -38.18 -44.35 -4.63
CA LEU A 111 -37.89 -45.77 -4.34
C LEU A 111 -38.75 -46.32 -3.19
N LYS A 112 -39.03 -45.51 -2.16
CA LYS A 112 -39.93 -45.89 -1.07
C LYS A 112 -41.37 -46.04 -1.57
N GLN A 113 -41.84 -45.14 -2.44
CA GLN A 113 -43.16 -45.25 -3.07
C GLN A 113 -43.27 -46.47 -3.98
N GLU A 114 -42.27 -46.76 -4.81
CA GLU A 114 -42.26 -47.94 -5.68
C GLU A 114 -42.31 -49.24 -4.86
N LYS A 115 -41.51 -49.35 -3.80
CA LYS A 115 -41.54 -50.50 -2.89
C LYS A 115 -42.89 -50.67 -2.20
N ASN A 116 -43.49 -49.57 -1.77
CA ASN A 116 -44.82 -49.59 -1.15
C ASN A 116 -45.90 -49.99 -2.17
N ASN A 117 -45.81 -49.51 -3.40
CA ASN A 117 -46.73 -49.88 -4.48
C ASN A 117 -46.60 -51.36 -4.83
N ILE A 118 -45.38 -51.89 -4.97
CA ILE A 118 -45.12 -53.32 -5.22
C ILE A 118 -45.71 -54.18 -4.10
N LYS A 119 -45.48 -53.78 -2.84
CA LYS A 119 -46.03 -54.48 -1.67
C LYS A 119 -47.56 -54.51 -1.71
N TYR A 120 -48.19 -53.35 -1.96
CA TYR A 120 -49.64 -53.25 -2.06
C TYR A 120 -50.22 -54.08 -3.21
N THR A 121 -49.55 -54.13 -4.37
CA THR A 121 -49.99 -54.98 -5.48
C THR A 121 -49.89 -56.46 -5.14
N ASN A 122 -48.82 -56.90 -4.48
CA ASN A 122 -48.67 -58.31 -4.09
C ASN A 122 -49.74 -58.72 -3.05
N GLU A 123 -50.04 -57.84 -2.09
CA GLU A 123 -51.13 -58.07 -1.12
C GLU A 123 -52.50 -58.19 -1.81
N ILE A 124 -52.76 -57.40 -2.86
CA ILE A 124 -53.99 -57.55 -3.67
C ILE A 124 -54.01 -58.90 -4.41
N TYR A 125 -52.92 -59.31 -5.05
CA TYR A 125 -52.89 -60.59 -5.78
C TYR A 125 -53.02 -61.81 -4.86
N ASP A 126 -52.51 -61.73 -3.64
CA ASP A 126 -52.67 -62.75 -2.60
C ASP A 126 -54.11 -62.84 -2.08
N ASP A 127 -54.82 -61.71 -1.91
CA ASP A 127 -56.23 -61.66 -1.49
C ASP A 127 -57.22 -62.16 -2.58
N PHE A 128 -56.85 -62.07 -3.87
CA PHE A 128 -57.68 -62.55 -5.00
C PHE A 128 -57.35 -63.99 -5.46
N GLY A 129 -56.35 -64.66 -4.88
CA GLY A 129 -56.10 -66.10 -5.09
C GLY A 129 -55.78 -66.49 -6.53
N LEU A 130 -55.05 -65.66 -7.28
CA LEU A 130 -54.83 -65.83 -8.73
C LEU A 130 -53.55 -66.58 -9.13
N PHE A 131 -52.85 -67.22 -8.20
CA PHE A 131 -51.79 -68.18 -8.53
C PHE A 131 -52.36 -69.60 -8.58
N ASN A 132 -52.64 -70.11 -9.79
CA ASN A 132 -52.68 -71.54 -10.09
C ASN A 132 -51.27 -72.07 -10.33
#